data_AF-A0AAJ6EK89-F1
#
_entry.id   AF-A0AAJ6EK89-F1
#
_cell.length_a   1.000
_cell.length_b   1.000
_cell.length_c   1.000
_cell.angle_alpha   90.00
_cell.angle_beta   90.00
_cell.angle_gamma   90.00
#
_symmetry.space_group_name_H-M   'P 1'
#
loop_
_entity.id
_entity.type
_entity.pdbx_description
1 polymer ?
#
loop_
_entity_poly.entity_id
_entity_poly.type
_entity_poly.pdbx_seq_one_letter_code
_entity_poly.pdbx_strand_id
1 'polypeptide(L)'
;MLALVAACLWTSPAAADFRLCNNTSSRVGIALGYKDAEGWTTEGWWNVSSRACETLLRGNLVARYYYIYALDYDRGGEWSGQAFMCSRDKEFTIKGTENCLARGYDRTGFFEVDTGEQRAWTVQLTEANEQQPQKLPGMPGGVAPDNPGAMPGLPNPPPGATPPGASGLPPAATPGHKQ
;
A
#
# COMPACT_ATOMS: atom_id res chain seq x y z
N MET A 1 -15.24 -24.58 59.47
CA MET A 1 -15.67 -23.45 58.63
C MET A 1 -14.87 -23.51 57.32
N LEU A 2 -15.50 -23.98 56.24
CA LEU A 2 -14.88 -23.99 54.91
C LEU A 2 -15.18 -22.63 54.26
N ALA A 3 -14.19 -21.76 54.15
CA ALA A 3 -14.35 -20.48 53.46
C ALA A 3 -14.14 -20.72 51.95
N LEU A 4 -15.23 -20.70 51.19
CA LEU A 4 -15.18 -20.61 49.72
C LEU A 4 -14.76 -19.19 49.35
N VAL A 5 -13.52 -19.06 48.86
CA VAL A 5 -13.03 -17.83 48.24
C VAL A 5 -13.57 -17.79 46.81
N ALA A 6 -14.59 -16.97 46.57
CA ALA A 6 -15.13 -16.72 45.24
C ALA A 6 -14.19 -15.76 44.49
N ALA A 7 -13.38 -16.29 43.57
CA ALA A 7 -12.56 -15.50 42.67
C ALA A 7 -13.45 -14.94 41.54
N CYS A 8 -13.72 -13.63 41.57
CA CYS A 8 -14.34 -12.93 40.45
C CYS A 8 -13.36 -12.88 39.27
N LEU A 9 -13.58 -13.75 38.27
CA LEU A 9 -12.90 -13.66 36.98
C LEU A 9 -13.50 -12.48 36.20
N TRP A 10 -12.83 -11.33 36.24
CA TRP A 10 -13.14 -10.23 35.33
C TRP A 10 -12.72 -10.61 33.91
N THR A 11 -13.70 -10.96 33.08
CA THR A 11 -13.51 -11.10 31.65
C THR A 11 -13.55 -9.71 31.04
N SER A 12 -12.39 -9.13 30.72
CA SER A 12 -12.37 -7.91 29.93
C SER A 12 -12.94 -8.20 28.54
N PRO A 13 -13.85 -7.36 28.01
CA PRO A 13 -14.30 -7.52 26.64
C PRO A 13 -13.08 -7.44 25.73
N ALA A 14 -12.89 -8.44 24.88
CA ALA A 14 -11.91 -8.39 23.81
C ALA A 14 -12.39 -7.32 22.83
N ALA A 15 -11.80 -6.11 22.90
CA ALA A 15 -12.08 -5.04 21.98
C ALA A 15 -11.64 -5.49 20.58
N ALA A 16 -12.60 -5.53 19.65
CA ALA A 16 -12.35 -5.93 18.29
C ALA A 16 -11.99 -4.67 17.50
N ASP A 17 -10.70 -4.33 17.42
CA ASP A 17 -10.24 -3.06 16.87
C ASP A 17 -9.32 -3.26 15.66
N PHE A 18 -9.19 -2.22 14.82
CA PHE A 18 -8.10 -2.11 13.85
C PHE A 18 -6.92 -1.36 14.49
N ARG A 19 -5.80 -2.05 14.67
CA ARG A 19 -4.61 -1.50 15.30
C ARG A 19 -3.42 -1.48 14.36
N LEU A 20 -2.50 -0.57 14.59
CA LEU A 20 -1.22 -0.53 13.91
C LEU A 20 -0.10 -0.43 14.94
N CYS A 21 0.85 -1.35 14.85
CA CYS A 21 2.07 -1.36 15.65
C CYS A 21 3.24 -0.87 14.80
N ASN A 22 3.83 0.24 15.21
CA ASN A 22 5.04 0.79 14.62
C ASN A 22 6.26 0.08 15.21
N ASN A 23 6.81 -0.90 14.48
CA ASN A 23 8.04 -1.61 14.88
C ASN A 23 9.30 -0.96 14.32
N THR A 24 9.18 0.19 13.66
CA THR A 24 10.33 0.97 13.19
C THR A 24 11.05 1.64 14.35
N SER A 25 12.19 2.24 14.06
CA SER A 25 12.91 3.12 14.98
C SER A 25 12.42 4.57 14.96
N SER A 26 11.64 4.97 13.95
CA SER A 26 11.15 6.33 13.74
C SER A 26 9.73 6.55 14.28
N ARG A 27 9.33 7.81 14.45
CA ARG A 27 7.92 8.19 14.52
C ARG A 27 7.29 8.13 13.14
N VAL A 28 6.05 7.64 13.10
CA VAL A 28 5.34 7.42 11.84
C VAL A 28 3.99 8.13 11.87
N GLY A 29 3.70 8.86 10.81
CA GLY A 29 2.36 9.38 10.51
C GLY A 29 1.54 8.36 9.75
N ILE A 30 0.30 8.10 10.15
CA ILE A 30 -0.59 7.13 9.50
C ILE A 30 -1.84 7.83 8.96
N ALA A 31 -2.26 7.43 7.76
CA ALA A 31 -3.60 7.64 7.23
C ALA A 31 -4.25 6.28 6.93
N LEU A 32 -5.56 6.19 7.16
CA LEU A 32 -6.38 4.99 7.00
C LEU A 32 -7.52 5.26 6.02
N GLY A 33 -7.67 4.40 5.03
CA GLY A 33 -8.82 4.33 4.15
C GLY A 33 -9.63 3.06 4.41
N TYR A 34 -10.95 3.19 4.47
CA TYR A 34 -11.86 2.07 4.65
C TYR A 34 -13.19 2.33 3.96
N LYS A 35 -13.96 1.25 3.78
CA LYS A 35 -15.30 1.32 3.22
C LYS A 35 -16.31 0.86 4.26
N ASP A 36 -17.28 1.72 4.54
CA ASP A 36 -18.41 1.44 5.43
C ASP A 36 -19.74 1.42 4.64
N ALA A 37 -20.86 1.48 5.35
CA ALA A 37 -22.20 1.49 4.75
C ALA A 37 -22.52 2.78 3.97
N GLU A 38 -21.86 3.90 4.30
CA GLU A 38 -22.04 5.20 3.63
C GLU A 38 -21.12 5.34 2.42
N GLY A 39 -20.02 4.59 2.38
CA GLY A 39 -19.11 4.51 1.25
C GLY A 39 -17.65 4.53 1.67
N TRP A 40 -16.80 5.09 0.81
CA TRP A 40 -15.39 5.21 1.11
C TRP A 40 -15.12 6.39 2.03
N THR A 41 -14.29 6.16 3.04
CA THR A 41 -13.80 7.19 3.97
C THR A 41 -12.28 7.07 4.07
N THR A 42 -11.58 8.21 4.06
CA THR A 42 -10.17 8.31 4.45
C THR A 42 -9.99 9.25 5.61
N GLU A 43 -9.12 8.87 6.54
CA GLU A 43 -8.81 9.60 7.76
C GLU A 43 -7.30 9.65 7.98
N GLY A 44 -6.85 10.67 8.70
CA GLY A 44 -5.45 10.87 9.09
C GLY A 44 -5.34 12.19 9.87
N TRP A 45 -4.26 12.54 10.54
CA TRP A 45 -3.04 11.76 10.72
C TRP A 45 -2.96 11.25 12.15
N TRP A 46 -2.78 9.94 12.31
CA TRP A 46 -2.33 9.41 13.60
C TRP A 46 -0.82 9.54 13.68
N ASN A 47 -0.30 9.99 14.83
CA ASN A 47 1.12 10.05 15.09
C ASN A 47 1.50 8.90 16.03
N VAL A 48 2.21 7.89 15.49
CA VAL A 48 2.58 6.69 16.22
C VAL A 48 4.06 6.73 16.55
N SER A 49 4.36 6.74 17.84
CA SER A 49 5.74 6.71 18.33
C SER A 49 6.48 5.42 17.93
N SER A 50 7.80 5.49 17.91
CA SER A 50 8.67 4.34 17.73
C SER A 50 8.33 3.24 18.74
N ARG A 51 8.24 1.99 18.28
CA ARG A 51 7.92 0.79 19.10
C ARG A 51 6.59 0.88 19.85
N ALA A 52 5.63 1.67 19.36
CA ALA A 52 4.30 1.81 19.96
C ALA A 52 3.20 1.25 19.04
N CYS A 53 2.04 0.97 19.62
CA CYS A 53 0.85 0.57 18.86
C CYS A 53 -0.31 1.52 19.13
N GLU A 54 -1.01 1.92 18.07
CA GLU A 54 -2.18 2.79 18.14
C GLU A 54 -3.43 2.08 17.60
N THR A 55 -4.60 2.51 18.07
CA THR A 55 -5.88 2.03 17.54
C THR A 55 -6.42 3.04 16.54
N LEU A 56 -6.48 2.64 15.27
CA LEU A 56 -6.91 3.52 14.18
C LEU A 56 -8.41 3.50 13.98
N LEU A 57 -9.05 2.34 14.17
CA LEU A 57 -10.50 2.19 14.12
C LEU A 57 -10.96 1.33 15.29
N ARG A 58 -11.98 1.80 16.00
CA ARG A 58 -12.55 1.09 17.16
C ARG A 58 -13.77 0.28 16.77
N GLY A 59 -13.93 -0.87 17.42
CA GLY A 59 -15.08 -1.74 17.23
C GLY A 59 -14.99 -2.59 15.97
N ASN A 60 -15.92 -3.53 15.88
CA ASN A 60 -15.83 -4.64 14.93
C ASN A 60 -15.60 -4.17 13.50
N LEU A 61 -14.58 -4.75 12.87
CA LEU A 61 -14.32 -4.54 11.46
C LEU A 61 -15.45 -5.13 10.62
N VAL A 62 -16.03 -4.27 9.77
CA VAL A 62 -17.15 -4.63 8.88
C VAL A 62 -16.70 -4.91 7.44
N ALA A 63 -15.49 -4.45 7.09
CA ALA A 63 -14.86 -4.70 5.80
C ALA A 63 -13.73 -5.75 5.92
N ARG A 64 -13.41 -6.40 4.80
CA ARG A 64 -12.24 -7.27 4.65
C ARG A 64 -10.96 -6.51 4.32
N TYR A 65 -11.07 -5.44 3.55
CA TYR A 65 -9.92 -4.68 3.07
C TYR A 65 -9.88 -3.30 3.72
N TYR A 66 -8.71 -2.96 4.24
CA TYR A 66 -8.38 -1.63 4.76
C TYR A 66 -7.13 -1.13 4.04
N TYR A 67 -6.99 0.18 3.93
CA TYR A 67 -5.96 0.80 3.12
C TYR A 67 -5.15 1.72 4.02
N ILE A 68 -3.82 1.63 3.96
CA ILE A 68 -2.95 2.42 4.83
C ILE A 68 -1.96 3.21 3.98
N TYR A 69 -1.73 4.45 4.37
CA TYR A 69 -0.59 5.23 3.93
C TYR A 69 0.18 5.65 5.17
N ALA A 70 1.51 5.58 5.12
CA ALA A 70 2.33 5.99 6.24
C ALA A 70 3.55 6.79 5.81
N LEU A 71 4.02 7.68 6.68
CA LEU A 71 5.18 8.55 6.49
C LEU A 71 6.18 8.39 7.63
N ASP A 72 7.46 8.18 7.33
CA ASP A 72 8.53 8.20 8.33
C ASP A 72 8.90 9.67 8.58
N TYR A 73 8.56 10.19 9.76
CA TYR A 73 8.78 11.60 10.08
C TYR A 73 10.22 11.95 10.44
N ASP A 74 11.04 10.96 10.81
CA ASP A 74 12.38 11.22 11.32
C ASP A 74 13.46 11.00 10.23
N ARG A 75 13.31 9.98 9.39
CA ARG A 75 14.26 9.69 8.29
C ARG A 75 13.71 10.00 6.90
N GLY A 76 12.41 10.28 6.79
CA GLY A 76 11.74 10.38 5.50
C GLY A 76 11.50 9.01 4.85
N GLY A 77 10.67 9.01 3.81
CA GLY A 77 10.17 7.79 3.18
C GLY A 77 8.71 7.54 3.52
N GLU A 78 8.11 6.62 2.77
CA GLU A 78 6.68 6.34 2.86
C GLU A 78 6.39 4.85 2.69
N TRP A 79 5.28 4.43 3.29
CA TRP A 79 4.63 3.17 2.99
C TRP A 79 3.42 3.48 2.13
N SER A 80 3.55 3.24 0.83
CA SER A 80 2.53 3.54 -0.17
C SER A 80 2.15 2.30 -0.99
N GLY A 81 1.04 2.41 -1.71
CA GLY A 81 0.54 1.36 -2.58
C GLY A 81 -0.21 1.91 -3.78
N GLN A 82 -0.97 1.03 -4.45
CA GLN A 82 -1.64 1.37 -5.72
C GLN A 82 -3.11 1.80 -5.54
N ALA A 83 -3.65 1.75 -4.31
CA ALA A 83 -5.01 2.18 -4.03
C ALA A 83 -5.06 3.70 -3.84
N PHE A 84 -5.38 4.44 -4.88
CA PHE A 84 -5.42 5.89 -4.82
C PHE A 84 -6.66 6.40 -4.08
N MET A 85 -6.44 7.22 -3.05
CA MET A 85 -7.49 7.85 -2.25
C MET A 85 -7.13 9.30 -1.93
N CYS A 86 -8.08 10.06 -1.38
CA CYS A 86 -7.88 11.46 -1.05
C CYS A 86 -7.19 11.63 0.32
N SER A 87 -6.25 12.56 0.41
CA SER A 87 -5.53 12.91 1.66
C SER A 87 -5.28 14.42 1.76
N ARG A 88 -4.70 14.88 2.88
CA ARG A 88 -4.25 16.26 3.11
C ARG A 88 -3.06 16.31 4.06
N ASP A 89 -2.36 17.44 4.10
CA ASP A 89 -1.21 17.67 4.99
C ASP A 89 -1.55 17.71 6.49
N LYS A 90 -2.76 18.15 6.86
CA LYS A 90 -3.23 18.25 8.25
C LYS A 90 -4.23 17.16 8.56
N GLU A 91 -4.57 16.98 9.83
CA GLU A 91 -5.65 16.06 10.25
C GLU A 91 -6.93 16.27 9.42
N PHE A 92 -7.54 15.16 8.99
CA PHE A 92 -8.58 15.11 8.01
C PHE A 92 -9.48 13.87 8.18
N THR A 93 -10.72 14.05 7.75
CA THR A 93 -11.67 12.98 7.42
C THR A 93 -12.32 13.36 6.10
N ILE A 94 -12.21 12.50 5.09
CA ILE A 94 -12.71 12.76 3.73
C ILE A 94 -13.60 11.60 3.31
N LYS A 95 -14.81 11.91 2.86
CA LYS A 95 -15.74 10.95 2.24
C LYS A 95 -15.53 10.93 0.72
N GLY A 96 -15.53 9.75 0.12
CA GLY A 96 -15.29 9.54 -1.32
C GLY A 96 -13.81 9.61 -1.72
N THR A 97 -13.45 8.89 -2.79
CA THR A 97 -12.06 8.77 -3.30
C THR A 97 -11.89 9.40 -4.68
N GLU A 98 -12.97 9.92 -5.25
CA GLU A 98 -13.03 10.53 -6.56
C GLU A 98 -12.68 12.03 -6.53
N ASN A 99 -12.12 12.51 -7.65
CA ASN A 99 -11.86 13.93 -7.92
C ASN A 99 -11.06 14.65 -6.82
N CYS A 100 -10.15 13.97 -6.12
CA CYS A 100 -9.40 14.54 -4.97
C CYS A 100 -8.81 15.93 -5.27
N LEU A 101 -8.05 16.05 -6.36
CA LEU A 101 -7.42 17.31 -6.76
C LEU A 101 -8.43 18.43 -7.04
N ALA A 102 -9.52 18.12 -7.74
CA ALA A 102 -10.57 19.11 -8.03
C ALA A 102 -11.34 19.54 -6.76
N ARG A 103 -11.34 18.71 -5.72
CA ARG A 103 -11.91 18.98 -4.40
C ARG A 103 -10.91 19.66 -3.45
N GLY A 104 -9.67 19.91 -3.89
CA GLY A 104 -8.62 20.53 -3.09
C GLY A 104 -7.90 19.58 -2.11
N TYR A 105 -7.90 18.28 -2.42
CA TYR A 105 -7.18 17.24 -1.70
C TYR A 105 -6.05 16.65 -2.54
N ASP A 106 -5.10 16.01 -1.89
CA ASP A 106 -4.04 15.26 -2.55
C ASP A 106 -4.54 13.88 -2.98
N ARG A 107 -3.91 13.32 -4.00
CA ARG A 107 -4.17 11.96 -4.47
C ARG A 107 -3.01 11.07 -4.05
N THR A 108 -3.21 10.28 -3.01
CA THR A 108 -2.17 9.47 -2.38
C THR A 108 -2.43 7.99 -2.58
N GLY A 109 -1.37 7.21 -2.80
CA GLY A 109 -1.44 5.76 -2.98
C GLY A 109 -1.32 5.02 -1.65
N PHE A 110 -2.38 4.33 -1.25
CA PHE A 110 -2.43 3.51 -0.04
C PHE A 110 -2.10 2.04 -0.38
N PHE A 111 -1.45 1.34 0.54
CA PHE A 111 -1.26 -0.10 0.46
C PHE A 111 -2.45 -0.84 1.08
N GLU A 112 -2.83 -1.95 0.47
CA GLU A 112 -3.98 -2.75 0.90
C GLU A 112 -3.58 -3.73 2.01
N VAL A 113 -4.47 -3.86 3.00
CA VAL A 113 -4.39 -4.81 4.10
C VAL A 113 -5.63 -5.71 4.01
N ASP A 114 -5.42 -7.00 3.72
CA ASP A 114 -6.46 -8.02 3.78
C ASP A 114 -6.56 -8.55 5.22
N THR A 115 -7.68 -8.29 5.89
CA THR A 115 -7.94 -8.77 7.25
C THR A 115 -8.54 -10.17 7.27
N GLY A 116 -8.83 -10.78 6.11
CA GLY A 116 -9.46 -12.10 6.04
C GLY A 116 -10.83 -12.17 6.74
N GLU A 117 -11.60 -11.07 6.69
CA GLU A 117 -12.90 -10.91 7.35
C GLU A 117 -12.85 -11.04 8.88
N GLN A 118 -11.67 -10.89 9.47
CA GLN A 118 -11.51 -10.86 10.92
C GLN A 118 -12.13 -9.58 11.49
N ARG A 119 -12.80 -9.71 12.64
CA ARG A 119 -13.44 -8.58 13.33
C ARG A 119 -12.47 -7.66 14.04
N ALA A 120 -11.20 -8.07 14.18
CA ALA A 120 -10.11 -7.34 14.78
C ALA A 120 -8.83 -7.65 13.98
N TRP A 121 -7.97 -6.67 13.79
CA TRP A 121 -6.74 -6.84 13.04
C TRP A 121 -5.63 -5.93 13.57
N THR A 122 -4.38 -6.41 13.51
CA THR A 122 -3.22 -5.58 13.85
C THR A 122 -2.20 -5.62 12.73
N VAL A 123 -1.91 -4.45 12.16
CA VAL A 123 -0.84 -4.27 11.18
C VAL A 123 0.48 -4.09 11.90
N GLN A 124 1.51 -4.79 11.44
CA GLN A 124 2.88 -4.64 11.93
C GLN A 124 3.67 -3.84 10.88
N LEU A 125 3.99 -2.59 11.20
CA LEU A 125 4.76 -1.73 10.32
C LEU A 125 6.26 -1.88 10.61
N THR A 126 7.02 -2.28 9.59
CA THR A 126 8.50 -2.39 9.62
C THR A 126 9.11 -1.36 8.69
N GLU A 127 10.45 -1.28 8.61
CA GLU A 127 11.14 -0.20 7.91
C GLU A 127 10.71 -0.09 6.43
N ALA A 128 10.51 1.12 5.91
CA ALA A 128 9.95 1.34 4.57
C ALA A 128 10.79 0.71 3.45
N ASN A 129 12.12 0.64 3.62
CA ASN A 129 13.03 0.03 2.66
C ASN A 129 12.92 -1.52 2.60
N GLU A 130 12.24 -2.14 3.57
CA GLU A 130 12.04 -3.60 3.62
C GLU A 130 10.76 -4.05 2.93
N GLN A 131 9.84 -3.11 2.64
CA GLN A 131 8.62 -3.40 1.90
C GLN A 131 8.90 -3.50 0.40
N GLN A 132 9.45 -4.64 0.00
CA GLN A 132 9.52 -5.02 -1.41
C GLN A 132 8.10 -5.05 -1.99
N PRO A 133 7.86 -4.45 -3.18
CA PRO A 133 6.59 -4.60 -3.88
C PRO A 133 6.37 -6.10 -4.09
N GLN A 134 5.23 -6.59 -3.58
CA GLN A 134 4.75 -7.97 -3.65
C GLN A 134 5.68 -8.91 -4.39
N LYS A 135 6.54 -9.60 -3.64
CA LYS A 135 7.21 -10.80 -4.15
C LYS A 135 6.11 -11.77 -4.56
N LEU A 136 5.83 -11.86 -5.86
CA LEU A 136 5.01 -12.93 -6.41
C LEU A 136 5.57 -14.25 -5.86
N PRO A 137 4.77 -15.05 -5.13
CA PRO A 137 5.16 -16.40 -4.74
C PRO A 137 5.53 -17.20 -6.01
N GLY A 138 6.69 -17.86 -5.94
CA GLY A 138 7.44 -18.33 -7.08
C GLY A 138 6.64 -19.14 -8.11
N MET A 139 6.98 -18.90 -9.38
CA MET A 139 6.82 -19.92 -10.40
C MET A 139 7.82 -21.05 -10.08
N PRO A 140 7.38 -22.28 -9.78
CA PRO A 140 8.28 -23.43 -9.84
C PRO A 140 8.81 -23.53 -11.27
N GLY A 141 10.12 -23.73 -11.39
CA GLY A 141 10.79 -23.89 -12.67
C GLY A 141 10.03 -24.87 -13.55
N GLY A 142 9.50 -24.36 -14.66
CA GLY A 142 8.93 -25.18 -15.70
C GLY A 142 10.05 -26.01 -16.31
N VAL A 143 10.12 -27.28 -15.93
CA VAL A 143 10.73 -28.30 -16.77
C VAL A 143 10.01 -28.26 -18.11
N ALA A 144 10.70 -27.85 -19.15
CA ALA A 144 10.18 -27.92 -20.50
C ALA A 144 9.88 -29.39 -20.84
N PRO A 145 8.71 -29.74 -21.38
CA PRO A 145 8.52 -31.03 -22.01
C PRO A 145 9.36 -31.07 -23.30
N ASP A 146 10.19 -32.11 -23.44
CA ASP A 146 10.80 -32.52 -24.70
C ASP A 146 9.79 -32.39 -25.85
N ASN A 147 10.09 -31.53 -26.82
CA ASN A 147 9.32 -31.40 -28.04
C ASN A 147 10.04 -32.20 -29.15
N PRO A 148 9.61 -33.43 -29.48
CA PRO A 148 10.21 -34.20 -30.57
C PRO A 148 9.66 -33.71 -31.89
N GLY A 149 10.22 -32.63 -32.43
CA GLY A 149 9.68 -32.03 -33.65
C GLY A 149 10.49 -30.94 -34.35
N ALA A 150 11.78 -30.77 -34.07
CA ALA A 150 12.61 -29.79 -34.77
C ALA A 150 13.80 -30.46 -35.47
N MET A 151 13.74 -30.47 -36.80
CA MET A 151 14.79 -30.98 -37.69
C MET A 151 16.06 -30.13 -37.59
N PRO A 152 17.27 -30.70 -37.74
CA PRO A 152 18.52 -29.97 -37.59
C PRO A 152 18.91 -29.23 -38.87
N GLY A 153 19.35 -27.99 -38.72
CA GLY A 153 20.24 -27.34 -39.68
C GLY A 153 19.74 -26.01 -40.21
N LEU A 154 20.26 -24.91 -39.64
CA LEU A 154 20.71 -23.70 -40.32
C LEU A 154 21.51 -22.88 -39.28
N PRO A 155 22.76 -22.46 -39.55
CA PRO A 155 23.56 -21.71 -38.58
C PRO A 155 23.05 -20.27 -38.41
N ASN A 156 22.96 -19.80 -37.16
CA ASN A 156 22.62 -18.42 -36.80
C ASN A 156 23.71 -17.44 -37.28
N PRO A 157 23.35 -16.27 -37.81
CA PRO A 157 24.31 -15.21 -38.10
C PRO A 157 24.79 -14.50 -36.81
N PRO A 158 26.02 -13.95 -36.79
CA PRO A 158 26.61 -13.34 -35.60
C PRO A 158 25.94 -12.00 -35.21
N PRO A 159 25.94 -11.64 -33.92
CA PRO A 159 25.35 -10.39 -33.44
C PRO A 159 26.27 -9.21 -33.75
N GLY A 160 25.84 -8.29 -34.61
CA GLY A 160 26.63 -7.09 -34.90
C GLY A 160 26.25 -6.23 -36.10
N ALA A 161 25.01 -6.28 -36.61
CA ALA A 161 24.58 -5.42 -37.72
C ALA A 161 23.66 -4.30 -37.22
N THR A 162 24.18 -3.08 -37.14
CA THR A 162 23.42 -1.83 -37.06
C THR A 162 22.56 -1.64 -38.33
N PRO A 163 21.27 -1.29 -38.22
CA PRO A 163 20.46 -0.97 -39.39
C PRO A 163 20.82 0.41 -39.98
N PRO A 164 20.94 0.54 -41.31
CA PRO A 164 21.06 1.84 -41.96
C PRO A 164 19.67 2.45 -42.25
N GLY A 165 19.52 3.72 -41.87
CA GLY A 165 18.82 4.77 -42.64
C GLY A 165 17.31 4.66 -42.85
N ALA A 166 16.55 5.48 -42.11
CA ALA A 166 15.33 6.09 -42.64
C ALA A 166 15.59 7.60 -42.80
N SER A 167 15.74 8.03 -44.05
CA SER A 167 15.93 9.42 -44.46
C SER A 167 14.59 10.14 -44.57
N GLY A 168 14.48 11.31 -43.93
CA GLY A 168 13.96 12.53 -44.55
C GLY A 168 12.46 12.85 -44.43
N LEU A 169 12.15 14.00 -43.81
CA LEU A 169 11.35 15.14 -44.33
C LEU A 169 11.34 16.30 -43.27
N PRO A 170 11.08 17.57 -43.66
CA PRO A 170 11.82 18.78 -43.23
C PRO A 170 11.11 19.62 -42.13
N PRO A 171 11.72 20.74 -41.67
CA PRO A 171 11.29 21.48 -40.48
C PRO A 171 10.16 22.47 -40.76
N ALA A 172 9.27 22.65 -39.77
CA ALA A 172 8.28 23.73 -39.76
C ALA A 172 8.58 24.73 -38.64
N ALA A 173 8.44 26.00 -39.02
CA ALA A 173 8.95 27.21 -38.39
C ALA A 173 8.33 27.62 -37.04
N THR A 174 9.15 28.36 -36.27
CA THR A 174 8.77 29.29 -35.19
C THR A 174 8.13 30.56 -35.77
N PRO A 175 7.19 31.22 -35.07
CA PRO A 175 7.50 32.52 -34.42
C PRO A 175 6.74 32.70 -33.08
N GLY A 176 7.07 33.59 -32.14
CA GLY A 176 7.96 34.74 -32.16
C GLY A 176 8.05 35.40 -30.76
N HIS A 177 8.87 36.45 -30.71
CA HIS A 177 9.21 37.24 -29.54
C HIS A 177 8.08 38.14 -29.05
N LYS A 178 8.08 38.34 -27.73
CA LYS A 178 7.34 39.33 -26.96
C LYS A 178 8.04 40.68 -27.04
N GLN A 179 7.38 41.68 -27.62
CA GLN A 179 7.41 43.09 -27.22
C GLN A 179 5.99 43.62 -27.27
#